data_AF-A0A9Y1D464-F1
#
_entry.id   AF-A0A9Y1D464-F1
#
_cell.length_a   1.000
_cell.length_b   1.000
_cell.length_c   1.000
_cell.angle_alpha   90.00
_cell.angle_beta   90.00
_cell.angle_gamma   90.00
#
_symmetry.space_group_name_H-M   'P 1'
#
loop_
_entity.id
_entity.type
_entity.pdbx_description
1 polymer ?
#
loop_
_entity_poly.entity_id
_entity_poly.type
_entity_poly.pdbx_seq_one_letter_code
_entity_poly.pdbx_strand_id
1 'polypeptide(L)'
;MRDWMLGATQMKQLPLRDAMAVSAAFPGLIGPYVLQTDSFDWDLPMYASGEEARPAEDRFAKIHLYDGGVYDNLGLEPFFDAGFGPKPKIDGLIISSDGGAPLPGGFDMGRLNLFRLKRVADIMSDQTRALRARGLMAYAKKKTGVPLTCGLAPRPRTRPGAPAPNAPPAAGSTRRA
;
A
#
# COMPACT_ATOMS: atom_id res chain seq x y z
N MET A 1 5.53 -16.90 0.95
CA MET A 1 5.42 -15.86 1.99
C MET A 1 6.80 -15.65 2.58
N ARG A 2 7.14 -14.42 2.97
CA ARG A 2 8.42 -14.17 3.64
C ARG A 2 8.26 -13.04 4.63
N ASP A 3 8.82 -13.25 5.81
CA ASP A 3 8.90 -12.29 6.88
C ASP A 3 10.27 -12.43 7.58
N TRP A 4 10.75 -11.36 8.19
CA TRP A 4 12.09 -11.35 8.79
C TRP A 4 12.15 -12.13 10.12
N MET A 5 11.03 -12.24 10.86
CA MET A 5 10.92 -13.03 12.08
C MET A 5 10.51 -14.47 11.80
N LEU A 6 9.56 -14.68 10.89
CA LEU A 6 9.05 -16.01 10.57
C LEU A 6 9.98 -16.80 9.64
N GLY A 7 10.76 -16.11 8.80
CA GLY A 7 11.53 -16.73 7.73
C GLY A 7 10.75 -16.75 6.42
N ALA A 8 11.03 -17.71 5.55
CA ALA A 8 10.42 -17.80 4.23
C ALA A 8 9.72 -19.14 4.05
N THR A 9 8.61 -19.15 3.31
CA THR A 9 7.97 -20.39 2.90
C THR A 9 7.40 -20.26 1.49
N GLN A 10 7.38 -21.37 0.76
CA GLN A 10 6.79 -21.46 -0.57
C GLN A 10 5.29 -21.72 -0.44
N MET A 11 4.44 -20.74 -0.82
CA MET A 11 2.98 -20.89 -0.77
C MET A 11 2.44 -21.70 -1.97
N LYS A 12 3.15 -22.74 -2.42
CA LYS A 12 2.84 -23.50 -3.64
C LYS A 12 1.51 -24.23 -3.57
N GLN A 13 1.05 -24.56 -2.35
CA GLN A 13 -0.17 -25.32 -2.12
C GLN A 13 -1.31 -24.47 -1.54
N LEU A 14 -1.17 -23.14 -1.46
CA LEU A 14 -2.24 -22.31 -0.92
C LEU A 14 -3.45 -22.33 -1.87
N PRO A 15 -4.61 -22.87 -1.44
CA PRO A 15 -5.80 -22.89 -2.28
C PRO A 15 -6.21 -21.48 -2.71
N LEU A 16 -6.72 -21.33 -3.93
CA LEU A 16 -7.17 -20.02 -4.44
C LEU A 16 -8.20 -19.37 -3.50
N ARG A 17 -9.11 -20.17 -2.92
CA ARG A 17 -10.10 -19.68 -1.94
C ARG A 17 -9.46 -19.03 -0.72
N ASP A 18 -8.33 -19.54 -0.27
CA ASP A 18 -7.62 -19.05 0.92
C ASP A 18 -6.85 -17.78 0.56
N ALA A 19 -6.25 -17.73 -0.64
CA ALA A 19 -5.67 -16.50 -1.18
C ALA A 19 -6.73 -15.38 -1.30
N MET A 20 -7.95 -15.71 -1.75
CA MET A 20 -9.04 -14.73 -1.77
C MET A 20 -9.47 -14.31 -0.36
N ALA A 21 -9.55 -15.25 0.59
CA ALA A 21 -9.92 -14.95 1.97
C ALA A 21 -8.89 -14.02 2.64
N VAL A 22 -7.59 -14.26 2.43
CA VAL A 22 -6.50 -13.37 2.87
C VAL A 22 -6.65 -11.99 2.23
N SER A 23 -6.94 -11.91 0.92
CA SER A 23 -7.13 -10.63 0.23
C SER A 23 -8.35 -9.84 0.73
N ALA A 24 -9.33 -10.51 1.36
CA ALA A 24 -10.52 -9.89 1.92
C ALA A 24 -10.42 -9.67 3.43
N ALA A 25 -9.30 -10.03 4.09
CA ALA A 25 -9.13 -9.94 5.54
C ALA A 25 -8.93 -8.49 6.01
N PHE A 26 -9.93 -7.64 5.78
CA PHE A 26 -9.93 -6.23 6.15
C PHE A 26 -10.17 -6.08 7.67
N PRO A 27 -9.31 -5.36 8.41
CA PRO A 27 -9.46 -5.16 9.85
C PRO A 27 -10.81 -4.55 10.23
N GLY A 28 -11.44 -5.12 11.26
CA GLY A 28 -12.68 -4.61 11.84
C GLY A 28 -13.97 -4.98 11.09
N LEU A 29 -13.89 -5.49 9.86
CA LEU A 29 -15.06 -5.98 9.12
C LEU A 29 -15.10 -7.51 9.04
N ILE A 30 -14.07 -8.12 8.45
CA ILE A 30 -13.98 -9.58 8.27
C ILE A 30 -13.09 -10.20 9.35
N GLY A 31 -11.99 -9.51 9.69
CA GLY A 31 -10.99 -10.03 10.63
C GLY A 31 -9.84 -10.76 9.92
N PRO A 32 -8.84 -11.22 10.69
CA PRO A 32 -7.66 -11.85 10.12
C PRO A 32 -7.96 -13.23 9.54
N TYR A 33 -7.27 -13.57 8.46
CA TYR A 33 -7.15 -14.95 8.00
C TYR A 33 -6.13 -15.69 8.86
N VAL A 34 -6.50 -16.87 9.37
CA VAL A 34 -5.64 -17.68 10.24
C VAL A 34 -4.97 -18.77 9.41
N LEU A 35 -3.65 -18.65 9.24
CA LEU A 35 -2.81 -19.65 8.61
C LEU A 35 -2.23 -20.57 9.70
N GLN A 36 -2.41 -21.88 9.55
CA GLN A 36 -1.71 -22.86 10.39
C GLN A 36 -0.28 -23.01 9.86
N THR A 37 0.70 -22.88 10.74
CA THR A 37 2.12 -22.88 10.36
C THR A 37 2.61 -24.27 9.98
N ASP A 38 2.12 -25.30 10.66
CA ASP A 38 2.40 -26.73 10.44
C ASP A 38 2.04 -27.24 9.03
N SER A 39 1.23 -26.47 8.30
CA SER A 39 0.78 -26.79 6.96
C SER A 39 1.81 -26.41 5.88
N PHE A 40 2.91 -25.78 6.25
CA PHE A 40 3.96 -25.30 5.35
C PHE A 40 5.34 -25.53 5.97
N ASP A 41 6.32 -25.84 5.14
CA ASP A 41 7.73 -25.90 5.55
C ASP A 41 8.31 -24.49 5.56
N TRP A 42 8.92 -24.06 6.67
CA TRP A 42 9.54 -22.73 6.76
C TRP A 42 11.06 -22.79 6.81
N ASP A 43 11.67 -21.93 5.99
CA ASP A 43 13.08 -21.58 6.10
C ASP A 43 13.35 -20.78 7.37
N LEU A 44 14.59 -20.82 7.84
CA LEU A 44 15.02 -20.09 9.02
C LEU A 44 14.86 -18.56 8.86
N PRO A 45 14.66 -17.83 9.98
CA PRO A 45 14.62 -16.37 9.97
C PRO A 45 15.94 -15.75 9.53
N MET A 46 15.87 -14.58 8.91
CA MET A 46 17.06 -13.94 8.31
C MET A 46 18.10 -13.45 9.34
N TYR A 47 17.67 -13.10 10.55
CA TYR A 47 18.52 -12.49 11.58
C TYR A 47 18.47 -13.23 12.92
N ALA A 48 17.88 -14.41 12.97
CA ALA A 48 17.80 -15.17 14.22
C ALA A 48 19.13 -15.85 14.54
N SER A 49 19.46 -15.92 15.83
CA SER A 49 20.65 -16.62 16.33
C SER A 49 20.31 -17.45 17.56
N GLY A 50 21.09 -18.51 17.82
CA GLY A 50 20.89 -19.41 18.94
C GLY A 50 19.49 -20.05 18.94
N GLU A 51 18.81 -19.99 20.08
CA GLU A 51 17.49 -20.61 20.28
C GLU A 51 16.36 -19.98 19.44
N GLU A 52 16.55 -18.78 18.89
CA GLU A 52 15.57 -18.13 18.02
C GLU A 52 15.66 -18.62 16.56
N ALA A 53 16.76 -19.26 16.18
CA ALA A 53 17.00 -19.80 14.83
C ALA A 53 16.27 -21.14 14.64
N ARG A 54 14.96 -21.13 14.89
CA ARG A 54 14.06 -22.25 14.63
C ARG A 54 13.06 -21.88 13.53
N PRO A 55 12.56 -22.86 12.77
CA PRO A 55 11.45 -22.67 11.83
C PRO A 55 10.22 -22.00 12.47
N ALA A 56 9.32 -21.48 11.66
CA ALA A 56 8.15 -20.75 12.17
C ALA A 56 7.15 -21.69 12.87
N GLU A 57 6.96 -22.88 12.32
CA GLU A 57 6.13 -23.98 12.81
C GLU A 57 6.51 -24.45 14.22
N ASP A 58 7.79 -24.37 14.57
CA ASP A 58 8.29 -24.71 15.91
C ASP A 58 8.03 -23.62 16.95
N ARG A 59 7.86 -22.37 16.52
CA ARG A 59 7.75 -21.19 17.40
C ARG A 59 6.32 -20.68 17.51
N PHE A 60 5.52 -20.84 16.47
CA PHE A 60 4.17 -20.33 16.37
C PHE A 60 3.28 -21.43 15.80
N ALA A 61 2.15 -21.71 16.42
CA ALA A 61 1.16 -22.64 15.87
C ALA A 61 0.30 -21.99 14.76
N LYS A 62 0.13 -20.67 14.80
CA LYS A 62 -0.78 -19.91 13.93
C LYS A 62 -0.21 -18.55 13.57
N ILE A 63 -0.49 -18.11 12.35
CA ILE A 63 -0.18 -16.76 11.86
C ILE A 63 -1.49 -16.08 11.45
N HIS A 64 -1.67 -14.83 11.87
CA HIS A 64 -2.82 -14.01 11.50
C HIS A 64 -2.43 -13.05 10.37
N LEU A 65 -3.06 -13.21 9.21
CA LEU A 65 -2.83 -12.41 8.02
C LEU A 65 -3.98 -11.43 7.81
N TYR A 66 -3.65 -10.19 7.50
CA TYR A 66 -4.60 -9.19 7.03
C TYR A 66 -4.46 -8.97 5.51
N ASP A 67 -5.37 -8.22 4.92
CA ASP A 67 -5.28 -7.89 3.50
C ASP A 67 -4.03 -7.08 3.14
N GLY A 68 -3.71 -7.04 1.84
CA GLY A 68 -2.56 -6.31 1.31
C GLY A 68 -2.67 -4.78 1.43
N GLY A 69 -3.87 -4.24 1.66
CA GLY A 69 -4.10 -2.81 1.86
C GLY A 69 -3.64 -2.30 3.23
N VAL A 70 -3.58 -3.19 4.23
CA VAL A 70 -2.91 -2.94 5.51
C VAL A 70 -1.38 -2.94 5.35
N TYR A 71 -0.87 -3.78 4.46
CA TYR A 71 0.57 -3.91 4.18
C TYR A 71 1.01 -3.03 2.99
N ASP A 72 2.15 -3.36 2.38
CA ASP A 72 2.65 -2.65 1.21
C ASP A 72 1.81 -2.90 -0.04
N ASN A 73 0.77 -2.07 -0.24
CA ASN A 73 -0.12 -2.17 -1.39
C ASN A 73 0.58 -1.95 -2.75
N LEU A 74 1.80 -1.38 -2.76
CA LEU A 74 2.61 -1.24 -3.98
C LEU A 74 3.50 -2.47 -4.25
N GLY A 75 3.63 -3.38 -3.28
CA GLY A 75 4.47 -4.57 -3.37
C GLY A 75 5.94 -4.26 -3.66
N LEU A 76 6.42 -3.08 -3.26
CA LEU A 76 7.77 -2.61 -3.57
C LEU A 76 8.81 -3.17 -2.62
N GLU A 77 8.47 -3.41 -1.35
CA GLU A 77 9.42 -3.80 -0.32
C GLU A 77 10.31 -5.02 -0.65
N PRO A 78 9.83 -6.08 -1.32
CA PRO A 78 10.69 -7.19 -1.75
C PRO A 78 11.78 -6.77 -2.74
N PHE A 79 11.55 -5.67 -3.48
CA PHE A 79 12.38 -5.25 -4.60
C PHE A 79 13.17 -3.96 -4.38
N PHE A 80 12.59 -3.03 -3.63
CA PHE A 80 13.06 -1.67 -3.50
C PHE A 80 12.85 -1.21 -2.06
N ASP A 81 13.94 -0.81 -1.42
CA ASP A 81 13.94 -0.15 -0.14
C ASP A 81 13.86 1.37 -0.33
N ALA A 82 12.92 2.02 0.36
CA ALA A 82 12.71 3.47 0.21
C ALA A 82 13.90 4.31 0.66
N GLY A 83 14.76 3.81 1.56
CA GLY A 83 15.96 4.48 2.05
C GLY A 83 17.23 4.05 1.32
N PHE A 84 17.37 2.76 1.01
CA PHE A 84 18.62 2.20 0.46
C PHE A 84 18.59 1.94 -1.05
N GLY A 85 17.42 2.00 -1.69
CA GLY A 85 17.25 1.75 -3.12
C GLY A 85 16.99 0.27 -3.45
N PRO A 86 17.30 -0.19 -4.69
CA PRO A 86 17.00 -1.54 -5.11
C PRO A 86 17.78 -2.58 -4.28
N LYS A 87 17.14 -3.70 -3.96
CA LYS A 87 17.78 -4.78 -3.22
C LYS A 87 18.81 -5.51 -4.10
N PRO A 88 19.98 -5.95 -3.56
CA PRO A 88 21.14 -6.39 -4.36
C PRO A 88 20.91 -7.59 -5.29
N LYS A 89 19.83 -8.35 -5.10
CA LYS A 89 19.56 -9.60 -5.83
C LYS A 89 18.62 -9.43 -7.03
N ILE A 90 18.47 -8.20 -7.53
CA ILE A 90 17.47 -7.90 -8.56
C ILE A 90 18.16 -7.32 -9.78
N ASP A 91 18.44 -8.21 -10.73
CA ASP A 91 18.79 -7.85 -12.09
C ASP A 91 17.50 -7.74 -12.91
N GLY A 92 17.03 -6.51 -13.17
CA GLY A 92 15.80 -6.33 -13.95
C GLY A 92 15.21 -4.91 -13.95
N LEU A 93 14.11 -4.77 -14.69
CA LEU A 93 13.29 -3.57 -14.73
C LEU A 93 12.18 -3.66 -13.66
N ILE A 94 12.12 -2.68 -12.76
CA ILE A 94 11.03 -2.57 -11.79
C ILE A 94 9.90 -1.74 -12.42
N ILE A 95 8.74 -2.36 -12.62
CA ILE A 95 7.50 -1.68 -13.03
C ILE A 95 6.54 -1.77 -11.85
N SER A 96 6.03 -0.62 -11.39
CA SER A 96 5.02 -0.54 -10.33
C SER A 96 3.85 0.30 -10.82
N SER A 97 2.63 -0.23 -10.63
CA SER A 97 1.38 0.45 -10.96
C SER A 97 0.61 0.69 -9.68
N ASP A 98 0.36 1.96 -9.37
CA ASP A 98 -0.43 2.35 -8.21
C ASP A 98 -1.92 2.40 -8.56
N GLY A 99 -2.66 1.36 -8.18
CA GLY A 99 -4.11 1.28 -8.29
C GLY A 99 -4.86 1.76 -7.04
N GLY A 100 -4.17 2.35 -6.06
CA GLY A 100 -4.76 2.77 -4.79
C GLY A 100 -5.73 3.92 -4.95
N ALA A 101 -6.96 3.78 -4.42
CA ALA A 101 -7.94 4.85 -4.41
C ALA A 101 -7.38 6.10 -3.69
N PRO A 102 -7.64 7.31 -4.22
CA PRO A 102 -7.21 8.54 -3.55
C PRO A 102 -7.98 8.71 -2.23
N LEU A 103 -7.29 9.17 -1.20
CA LEU A 103 -7.92 9.50 0.08
C LEU A 103 -8.97 10.61 -0.11
N PRO A 104 -10.27 10.37 0.12
CA PRO A 104 -11.30 11.38 -0.12
C PRO A 104 -11.19 12.53 0.89
N GLY A 105 -11.48 13.77 0.48
CA GLY A 105 -11.48 14.92 1.38
C GLY A 105 -12.68 14.93 2.34
N GLY A 106 -12.43 15.32 3.59
CA GLY A 106 -13.45 15.42 4.64
C GLY A 106 -13.87 14.08 5.26
N PHE A 107 -14.50 14.14 6.43
CA PHE A 107 -15.10 12.98 7.10
C PHE A 107 -16.32 13.45 7.91
N ASP A 108 -17.51 13.11 7.41
CA ASP A 108 -18.79 13.70 7.87
C ASP A 108 -19.52 12.88 8.93
N MET A 109 -18.83 11.94 9.60
CA MET A 109 -19.47 11.06 10.60
C MET A 109 -19.10 11.45 12.04
N GLY A 110 -20.02 11.18 12.97
CA GLY A 110 -19.91 11.56 14.39
C GLY A 110 -18.64 11.08 15.12
N ARG A 111 -18.35 11.66 16.29
CA ARG A 111 -17.07 11.50 17.03
C ARG A 111 -16.74 10.05 17.43
N LEU A 112 -17.74 9.23 17.72
CA LEU A 112 -17.59 7.83 18.16
C LEU A 112 -17.77 6.80 17.03
N ASN A 113 -17.78 7.24 15.78
CA ASN A 113 -18.04 6.34 14.67
C ASN A 113 -16.82 5.44 14.39
N LEU A 114 -17.02 4.11 14.39
CA LEU A 114 -15.98 3.10 14.13
C LEU A 114 -15.29 3.29 12.76
N PHE A 115 -15.99 3.85 11.77
CA PHE A 115 -15.40 4.23 10.49
C PHE A 115 -14.34 5.34 10.58
N ARG A 116 -14.18 6.00 11.75
CA ARG A 116 -13.03 6.88 12.02
C ARG A 116 -11.74 6.10 12.16
N LEU A 117 -11.77 4.89 12.72
CA LEU A 117 -10.59 4.03 12.77
C LEU A 117 -10.16 3.63 11.36
N LYS A 118 -11.14 3.26 10.52
CA LYS A 118 -10.90 3.06 9.09
C LYS A 118 -10.26 4.32 8.46
N ARG A 119 -10.82 5.50 8.73
CA ARG A 119 -10.26 6.76 8.19
C ARG A 119 -8.82 7.01 8.64
N VAL A 120 -8.48 6.72 9.89
CA VAL A 120 -7.11 6.84 10.38
C VAL A 120 -6.19 5.85 9.66
N ALA A 121 -6.62 4.59 9.50
CA ALA A 121 -5.88 3.59 8.74
C ALA A 121 -5.69 4.00 7.27
N ASP A 122 -6.73 4.53 6.61
CA ASP A 122 -6.67 5.04 5.24
C ASP A 122 -5.64 6.19 5.12
N ILE A 123 -5.58 7.10 6.09
CA ILE A 123 -4.59 8.19 6.13
C ILE A 123 -3.16 7.65 6.27
N MET A 124 -2.94 6.73 7.22
CA MET A 124 -1.61 6.15 7.46
C MET A 124 -1.13 5.35 6.23
N SER A 125 -2.03 4.61 5.60
CA SER A 125 -1.74 3.86 4.36
C SER A 125 -1.39 4.80 3.21
N ASP A 126 -2.16 5.88 3.00
CA ASP A 126 -1.90 6.87 1.96
C ASP A 126 -0.54 7.57 2.13
N GLN A 127 -0.19 7.95 3.37
CA GLN A 127 1.12 8.53 3.68
C GLN A 127 2.28 7.56 3.41
N THR A 128 2.13 6.30 3.81
CA THR A 128 3.15 5.26 3.61
C THR A 128 3.35 4.97 2.13
N ARG A 129 2.25 4.85 1.38
CA ARG A 129 2.23 4.68 -0.08
C ARG A 129 2.93 5.84 -0.79
N ALA A 130 2.58 7.09 -0.42
CA ALA A 130 3.19 8.28 -0.99
C ALA A 130 4.71 8.37 -0.71
N LEU A 131 5.16 7.94 0.47
CA LEU A 131 6.59 7.89 0.80
C LEU A 131 7.33 6.86 -0.07
N ARG A 132 6.79 5.65 -0.19
CA ARG A 132 7.39 4.58 -1.02
C ARG A 132 7.45 4.95 -2.50
N ALA A 133 6.34 5.48 -3.04
CA ALA A 133 6.30 5.95 -4.43
C ALA A 133 7.32 7.07 -4.69
N ARG A 134 7.46 8.03 -3.77
CA ARG A 134 8.47 9.09 -3.88
C ARG A 134 9.90 8.56 -3.83
N GLY A 135 10.19 7.58 -2.96
CA GLY A 135 11.49 6.92 -2.91
C GLY A 135 11.85 6.28 -4.25
N LEU A 136 10.92 5.52 -4.83
CA LEU A 136 11.10 4.90 -6.14
C LEU A 136 11.30 5.94 -7.26
N MET A 137 10.49 6.99 -7.28
CA MET A 137 10.65 8.09 -8.25
C MET A 137 11.97 8.82 -8.11
N ALA A 138 12.43 9.06 -6.88
CA ALA A 138 13.72 9.72 -6.61
C ALA A 138 14.88 8.85 -7.12
N TYR A 139 14.83 7.55 -6.87
CA TYR A 139 15.79 6.60 -7.41
C TYR A 139 15.77 6.58 -8.95
N ALA A 140 14.57 6.49 -9.55
CA ALA A 140 14.41 6.50 -11.00
C ALA A 140 15.03 7.75 -11.62
N LYS A 141 14.75 8.96 -11.09
CA LYS A 141 15.35 10.23 -11.54
C LYS A 141 16.89 10.22 -11.52
N LYS A 142 17.49 9.56 -10.52
CA LYS A 142 18.94 9.51 -10.34
C LYS A 142 19.62 8.56 -11.34
N LYS A 143 18.97 7.46 -11.71
CA LYS A 143 19.53 6.41 -12.60
C LYS A 143 19.17 6.58 -14.08
N THR A 144 17.93 6.97 -14.36
CA THR A 144 17.36 7.12 -15.71
C THR A 144 16.58 8.42 -15.73
N GLY A 145 17.14 9.45 -16.37
CA GLY A 145 16.43 10.71 -16.54
C GLY A 145 15.03 10.46 -17.10
N VAL A 146 14.02 10.95 -16.37
CA VAL A 146 12.56 10.90 -16.62
C VAL A 146 11.82 9.68 -16.03
N PRO A 147 11.32 9.78 -14.78
CA PRO A 147 10.22 8.93 -14.32
C PRO A 147 8.91 9.29 -15.03
N LEU A 148 8.21 8.31 -15.58
CA LEU A 148 6.84 8.47 -16.06
C LEU A 148 5.87 8.28 -14.89
N THR A 149 5.13 9.33 -14.54
CA THR A 149 4.06 9.27 -13.55
C THR A 149 2.73 9.52 -14.25
N CYS A 150 1.83 8.55 -14.20
CA CYS A 150 0.44 8.69 -14.65
C CYS A 150 -0.45 8.55 -13.41
N GLY A 151 -1.11 9.63 -13.01
CA GLY A 151 -1.93 9.67 -11.80
C GLY A 151 -3.36 10.10 -12.12
N LEU A 152 -4.33 9.42 -11.50
CA LEU A 152 -5.72 9.87 -11.51
C LEU A 152 -5.87 10.98 -10.46
N ALA A 153 -5.96 12.23 -10.92
CA ALA A 153 -6.26 13.34 -10.03
C ALA A 153 -7.69 13.17 -9.47
N PRO A 154 -7.90 13.29 -8.15
CA PRO A 154 -9.26 13.31 -7.61
C PRO A 154 -10.01 14.49 -8.22
N ARG A 155 -11.21 14.24 -8.78
CA ARG A 155 -12.06 15.33 -9.27
C ARG A 155 -12.39 16.24 -8.08
N PRO A 156 -12.19 17.56 -8.18
CA PRO A 156 -12.65 18.47 -7.15
C PRO A 156 -14.16 18.31 -7.00
N ARG A 157 -14.64 18.07 -5.78
CA ARG A 157 -16.07 18.22 -5.46
C ARG A 157 -16.41 19.69 -5.66
N THR A 158 -16.98 20.04 -6.80
CA THR A 158 -17.66 21.32 -6.97
C THR A 158 -18.83 21.32 -5.98
N ARG A 159 -18.83 22.28 -5.05
CA ARG A 159 -20.06 22.58 -4.31
C ARG A 159 -21.09 23.02 -5.35
N PRO A 160 -22.36 22.57 -5.27
CA PRO A 160 -23.42 23.15 -6.09
C PRO A 160 -23.42 24.67 -5.86
N GLY A 161 -23.12 25.45 -6.90
CA GLY A 161 -23.09 26.91 -6.84
C GLY A 161 -21.71 27.59 -6.70
N ALA A 162 -20.58 26.85 -6.74
CA ALA A 162 -19.27 27.49 -6.83
C ALA A 162 -18.99 27.99 -8.27
N PRO A 163 -18.61 29.26 -8.49
CA PRO A 163 -18.27 29.75 -9.81
C PRO A 163 -17.03 29.03 -10.36
N ALA A 164 -17.06 28.69 -11.65
CA ALA A 164 -15.96 28.02 -12.32
C ALA A 164 -14.67 28.85 -12.23
N PRO A 165 -13.53 28.25 -11.85
CA PRO A 165 -12.27 28.99 -11.85
C PRO A 165 -11.85 29.20 -13.31
N ASN A 166 -11.67 30.46 -13.69
CA ASN A 166 -11.14 30.96 -14.96
C ASN A 166 -12.14 31.11 -16.12
N ALA A 167 -13.16 31.96 -15.95
CA ALA A 167 -13.70 32.70 -17.10
C ALA A 167 -12.78 33.89 -17.39
N PRO A 168 -12.31 34.11 -18.64
CA PRO A 168 -11.56 35.31 -19.00
C PRO A 168 -12.43 36.56 -18.77
N PRO A 169 -11.84 37.71 -18.39
CA PRO A 169 -12.60 38.93 -18.16
C PRO A 169 -13.36 39.34 -19.43
N ALA A 170 -14.66 39.58 -19.30
CA ALA A 170 -15.51 40.01 -20.40
C ALA A 170 -14.97 41.31 -21.01
N ALA A 171 -14.79 41.33 -22.32
CA ALA A 171 -14.35 42.50 -23.06
C ALA A 171 -15.29 43.69 -22.78
N GLY A 172 -14.72 44.76 -22.21
CA GLY A 172 -15.43 45.99 -21.94
C GLY A 172 -15.92 46.64 -23.23
N SER A 173 -17.23 46.74 -23.39
CA SER A 173 -17.87 47.58 -24.40
C SER A 173 -17.74 49.04 -23.96
N THR A 174 -16.81 49.77 -24.57
CA THR A 174 -16.80 51.23 -24.56
C THR A 174 -17.93 51.74 -25.45
N ARG A 175 -19.05 52.18 -24.87
CA ARG A 175 -19.95 53.12 -25.54
C ARG A 175 -19.41 54.53 -25.32
N ARG A 176 -18.90 55.14 -26.40
CA ARG A 176 -18.85 56.61 -26.50
C ARG A 176 -20.28 57.14 -26.69
N ALA A 177 -20.48 58.32 -26.11
CA ALA A 177 -21.70 59.13 -26.18
C ALA A 177 -22.11 59.46 -27.62
#